data_AF-A0A9W6FDD4-F1
#
_entry.id   AF-A0A9W6FDD4-F1
#
_cell.length_a   1.000
_cell.length_b   1.000
_cell.length_c   1.000
_cell.angle_alpha   90.00
_cell.angle_beta   90.00
_cell.angle_gamma   90.00
#
_symmetry.space_group_name_H-M   'P 1'
#
loop_
_entity.id
_entity.type
_entity.pdbx_description
1 polymer ?
#
loop_
_entity_poly.entity_id
_entity_poly.type
_entity_poly.pdbx_seq_one_letter_code
_entity_poly.pdbx_strand_id
1 'polypeptide(L)'
;MLKKRNYRKKKNCWRQDIRKGEYLTGCLGAVGAAGLTALLFYRSTVAALVLLLPVGGTFLYVWEKEKLRRKEREFTRQFLDALQSVSAALNVGYSLENSLLEAGKEMRIMYREQDRILKEWNYMIRQMKMNIGVERILEEFSERIDQEDVRNFVTVTATVKKSGGNMARVIRQTISQIQEKEELNQEIETVISAQKMEFLVMAVIPFGMIAYMMLSFPEFMEVLYQGVPGRAVMTGCLVLYLAAFGTGFRMIQIEV
;
A
#
# COMPACT_ATOMS: atom_id res chain seq x y z
N MET A 1 19.64 23.86 21.12
CA MET A 1 19.12 23.78 19.73
C MET A 1 18.55 22.41 19.32
N LEU A 2 18.16 21.51 20.25
CA LEU A 2 17.79 20.12 19.93
C LEU A 2 16.28 19.85 19.70
N LYS A 3 15.40 20.83 19.89
CA LYS A 3 13.93 20.59 19.91
C LYS A 3 13.21 20.81 18.56
N LYS A 4 13.84 21.44 17.56
CA LYS A 4 13.19 21.80 16.28
C LYS A 4 13.24 20.72 15.18
N ARG A 5 13.95 19.61 15.36
CA ARG A 5 14.09 18.55 14.33
C ARG A 5 12.94 17.52 14.33
N ASN A 6 12.10 17.50 15.36
CA ASN A 6 10.99 16.54 15.50
C ASN A 6 9.71 16.89 14.71
N TYR A 7 9.56 18.10 14.16
CA TYR A 7 8.33 18.48 13.45
C TYR A 7 8.23 17.96 12.00
N ARG A 8 9.31 17.37 11.45
CA ARG A 8 9.28 16.72 10.13
C ARG A 8 8.94 15.22 10.17
N LYS A 9 8.74 14.65 11.37
CA LYS A 9 8.23 13.28 11.57
C LYS A 9 6.69 13.31 11.61
N LYS A 10 6.06 13.22 10.44
CA LYS A 10 4.67 12.69 10.27
C LYS A 10 4.20 12.57 8.81
N LYS A 11 5.10 12.62 7.83
CA LYS A 11 4.78 12.12 6.48
C LYS A 11 5.27 10.69 6.40
N ASN A 12 4.33 9.73 6.32
CA ASN A 12 4.62 8.31 6.09
C ASN A 12 5.74 8.19 5.05
N CYS A 13 6.80 7.47 5.39
CA CYS A 13 7.96 7.24 4.53
C CYS A 13 7.52 6.75 3.13
N TRP A 14 6.52 5.88 3.10
CA TRP A 14 5.84 5.35 1.92
C TRP A 14 5.20 6.42 1.02
N ARG A 15 4.60 7.48 1.59
CA ARG A 15 4.00 8.57 0.81
C ARG A 15 5.04 9.39 0.06
N GLN A 16 6.29 9.39 0.51
CA GLN A 16 7.39 10.15 -0.11
C GLN A 16 7.96 9.44 -1.34
N ASP A 17 7.74 8.12 -1.46
CA ASP A 17 8.19 7.34 -2.61
C ASP A 17 7.21 7.37 -3.79
N ILE A 18 5.98 7.85 -3.58
CA ILE A 18 4.99 7.93 -4.65
C ILE A 18 5.44 8.99 -5.66
N ARG A 19 5.72 8.56 -6.88
CA ARG A 19 6.20 9.44 -7.95
C ARG A 19 5.05 10.31 -8.46
N LYS A 20 5.33 11.55 -8.87
CA LYS A 20 4.31 12.46 -9.44
C LYS A 20 3.54 11.86 -10.63
N GLY A 21 4.18 11.00 -11.43
CA GLY A 21 3.52 10.28 -12.52
C GLY A 21 2.51 9.24 -12.06
N GLU A 22 2.69 8.65 -10.87
CA GLU A 22 1.73 7.70 -10.30
C GLU A 22 0.48 8.42 -9.78
N TYR A 23 0.64 9.60 -9.18
CA TYR A 23 -0.51 10.46 -8.85
C TYR A 23 -1.33 10.82 -10.09
N LEU A 24 -0.68 11.07 -11.22
CA LEU A 24 -1.38 11.34 -12.48
C LEU A 24 -2.23 10.14 -12.91
N THR A 25 -1.73 8.90 -12.77
CA THR A 25 -2.53 7.70 -13.06
C THR A 25 -3.72 7.55 -12.11
N GLY A 26 -3.55 7.84 -10.81
CA GLY A 26 -4.65 7.86 -9.84
C GLY A 26 -5.71 8.91 -10.19
N CYS A 27 -5.29 10.13 -10.53
CA CYS A 27 -6.18 11.21 -10.93
C CYS A 27 -6.92 10.90 -12.25
N LEU A 28 -6.23 10.33 -13.25
CA LEU A 28 -6.86 9.90 -14.50
C LEU A 28 -7.92 8.82 -14.25
N GLY A 29 -7.63 7.85 -13.39
CA GLY A 29 -8.60 6.83 -12.98
C GLY A 29 -9.82 7.44 -12.27
N ALA A 30 -9.61 8.38 -11.35
CA ALA A 30 -10.68 9.07 -10.63
C ALA A 30 -11.59 9.88 -11.57
N VAL A 31 -10.99 10.63 -12.51
CA VAL A 31 -11.72 11.40 -13.53
C VAL A 31 -12.49 10.48 -14.46
N GLY A 32 -11.89 9.36 -14.88
CA GLY A 32 -12.54 8.35 -15.72
C GLY A 32 -13.75 7.72 -15.04
N ALA A 33 -13.62 7.31 -13.77
CA ALA A 33 -14.71 6.71 -13.00
C ALA A 33 -15.86 7.70 -12.73
N ALA A 34 -15.53 8.94 -12.33
CA ALA A 34 -16.53 9.99 -12.12
C ALA A 34 -17.22 10.39 -13.43
N GLY A 35 -16.46 10.49 -14.53
CA GLY A 35 -16.97 10.80 -15.86
C GLY A 35 -17.90 9.70 -16.39
N LEU A 36 -17.52 8.43 -16.25
CA LEU A 36 -18.35 7.29 -16.65
C LEU A 36 -19.67 7.26 -15.88
N THR A 37 -19.61 7.44 -14.56
CA THR A 37 -20.79 7.47 -13.70
C THR A 37 -21.72 8.61 -14.08
N ALA A 38 -21.19 9.81 -14.30
CA ALA A 38 -21.99 10.97 -14.68
C ALA A 38 -22.58 10.88 -16.09
N LEU A 39 -21.85 10.29 -17.04
CA LEU A 39 -22.33 10.06 -18.39
C LEU A 39 -23.50 9.08 -18.40
N LEU A 40 -23.37 7.96 -17.68
CA LEU A 40 -24.41 6.94 -17.61
C LEU A 40 -25.64 7.38 -16.81
N PHE A 41 -25.50 8.14 -15.72
CA PHE A 41 -26.64 8.50 -14.86
C PHE A 41 -27.30 9.85 -15.20
N TYR A 42 -26.60 10.79 -15.84
CA TYR A 42 -27.14 12.14 -16.08
C TYR A 42 -26.95 12.65 -17.51
N ARG A 43 -26.15 11.97 -18.36
CA ARG A 43 -25.82 12.40 -19.72
C ARG A 43 -25.37 13.88 -19.79
N SER A 44 -24.75 14.37 -18.70
CA SER A 44 -24.41 15.79 -18.50
C SER A 44 -22.98 15.95 -17.96
N THR A 45 -22.23 16.85 -18.56
CA THR A 45 -20.86 17.21 -18.15
C THR A 45 -20.83 17.97 -16.82
N VAL A 46 -21.92 18.65 -16.46
CA VAL A 46 -22.03 19.39 -15.19
C VAL A 46 -22.17 18.42 -14.00
N ALA A 47 -22.90 17.33 -14.19
CA ALA A 47 -23.01 16.26 -13.18
C ALA A 47 -21.67 15.57 -12.91
N ALA A 48 -20.79 15.48 -13.93
CA ALA A 48 -19.44 14.94 -13.78
C ALA A 48 -18.60 15.79 -12.83
N LEU A 49 -18.69 17.12 -12.93
CA LEU A 49 -17.97 18.04 -12.05
C LEU A 49 -18.41 17.90 -10.59
N VAL A 50 -19.72 17.77 -10.35
CA VAL A 50 -20.30 17.64 -9.00
C VAL A 50 -19.94 16.29 -8.37
N LEU A 51 -20.00 15.20 -9.14
CA LEU A 51 -19.67 13.85 -8.67
C LEU A 51 -18.17 13.60 -8.49
N LEU A 52 -17.31 14.38 -9.17
CA LEU A 52 -15.86 14.22 -9.09
C LEU A 52 -15.30 14.44 -7.68
N LEU A 53 -15.88 15.34 -6.89
CA LEU A 53 -15.44 15.59 -5.51
C LEU A 53 -15.67 14.38 -4.58
N PRO A 54 -16.91 13.87 -4.40
CA PRO A 54 -17.15 12.73 -3.50
C PRO A 54 -16.65 11.39 -4.07
N VAL A 55 -16.87 11.12 -5.36
CA VAL A 55 -16.49 9.84 -5.97
C VAL A 55 -14.98 9.80 -6.28
N GLY A 56 -14.44 10.88 -6.84
CA GLY A 56 -13.00 10.97 -7.11
C GLY A 56 -12.17 11.05 -5.82
N GLY A 57 -12.66 11.75 -4.80
CA GLY A 57 -11.99 11.83 -3.49
C GLY A 57 -11.88 10.47 -2.79
N THR A 58 -12.96 9.69 -2.76
CA THR A 58 -12.96 8.34 -2.17
C THR A 58 -12.09 7.37 -2.97
N PHE A 59 -12.17 7.41 -4.31
CA PHE A 59 -11.32 6.60 -5.18
C PHE A 59 -9.84 6.89 -4.98
N LEU A 60 -9.45 8.17 -4.93
CA LEU A 60 -8.06 8.57 -4.69
C LEU A 60 -7.56 8.13 -3.31
N TYR A 61 -8.40 8.24 -2.27
CA TYR A 61 -8.04 7.79 -0.93
C TYR A 61 -7.78 6.28 -0.88
N VAL A 62 -8.67 5.49 -1.50
CA VAL A 62 -8.51 4.03 -1.60
C VAL A 62 -7.26 3.66 -2.39
N TRP A 63 -7.07 4.28 -3.55
CA TRP A 63 -5.91 4.06 -4.41
C TRP A 63 -4.60 4.39 -3.68
N GLU A 64 -4.55 5.52 -2.96
CA GLU A 64 -3.38 5.91 -2.19
C GLU A 64 -3.08 4.86 -1.11
N LYS A 65 -4.09 4.42 -0.35
CA LYS A 65 -3.93 3.39 0.70
C LYS A 65 -3.40 2.07 0.13
N GLU A 66 -3.96 1.61 -0.99
CA GLU A 66 -3.54 0.37 -1.66
C GLU A 66 -2.09 0.47 -2.16
N LYS A 67 -1.74 1.62 -2.77
CA LYS A 67 -0.38 1.86 -3.27
C LYS A 67 0.64 1.90 -2.13
N LEU A 68 0.28 2.49 -0.99
CA LEU A 68 1.12 2.51 0.21
C LEU A 68 1.34 1.08 0.74
N ARG A 69 0.26 0.29 0.89
CA ARG A 69 0.34 -1.13 1.31
C ARG A 69 1.25 -1.93 0.38
N ARG A 70 1.13 -1.74 -0.94
CA ARG A 70 1.98 -2.42 -1.92
C ARG A 70 3.46 -2.05 -1.77
N LYS A 71 3.78 -0.78 -1.56
CA LYS A 71 5.16 -0.33 -1.32
C LYS A 71 5.75 -0.90 -0.03
N GLU A 72 4.93 -1.00 1.01
CA GLU A 72 5.31 -1.61 2.29
C GLU A 72 5.58 -3.11 2.13
N ARG A 73 4.72 -3.86 1.41
CA ARG A 73 4.96 -5.27 1.07
C ARG A 73 6.22 -5.46 0.24
N GLU A 74 6.42 -4.63 -0.79
CA GLU A 74 7.63 -4.64 -1.63
C GLU A 74 8.89 -4.48 -0.77
N PHE A 75 8.89 -3.52 0.16
CA PHE A 75 10.01 -3.32 1.08
C PHE A 75 10.19 -4.50 2.05
N THR A 76 9.10 -5.09 2.56
CA THR A 76 9.17 -6.24 3.48
C THR A 76 9.88 -7.43 2.82
N ARG A 77 9.58 -7.69 1.54
CA ARG A 77 10.30 -8.71 0.75
C ARG A 77 11.78 -8.35 0.59
N GLN A 78 12.09 -7.10 0.27
CA GLN A 78 13.48 -6.63 0.17
C GLN A 78 14.25 -6.74 1.49
N PHE A 79 13.57 -6.47 2.60
CA PHE A 79 14.12 -6.59 3.94
C PHE A 79 14.37 -8.06 4.30
N LEU A 80 13.48 -8.97 3.92
CA LEU A 80 13.67 -10.40 4.10
C LEU A 80 14.90 -10.91 3.35
N ASP A 81 15.08 -10.52 2.09
CA ASP A 81 16.27 -10.86 1.29
C ASP A 81 17.55 -10.33 1.99
N ALA A 82 17.51 -9.11 2.53
CA ALA A 82 18.61 -8.55 3.32
C ALA A 82 18.91 -9.39 4.58
N LEU A 83 17.88 -9.81 5.32
CA LEU A 83 18.05 -10.64 6.51
C LEU A 83 18.62 -12.02 6.17
N GLN A 84 18.25 -12.59 5.03
CA GLN A 84 18.83 -13.86 4.56
C GLN A 84 20.34 -13.74 4.33
N SER A 85 20.78 -12.66 3.66
CA SER A 85 22.21 -12.34 3.50
C SER A 85 22.92 -12.19 4.86
N VAL A 86 22.32 -11.46 5.81
CA VAL A 86 22.89 -11.29 7.15
C VAL A 86 22.99 -12.64 7.88
N SER A 87 21.95 -13.46 7.81
CA SER A 87 21.92 -14.80 8.42
C SER A 87 22.99 -15.72 7.82
N ALA A 88 23.20 -15.67 6.50
CA ALA A 88 24.24 -16.43 5.82
C ALA A 88 25.64 -16.03 6.32
N ALA A 89 25.92 -14.72 6.41
CA ALA A 89 27.19 -14.22 6.94
C ALA A 89 27.41 -14.61 8.42
N LEU A 90 26.38 -14.48 9.26
CA LEU A 90 26.47 -14.89 10.68
C LEU A 90 26.76 -16.39 10.84
N ASN A 91 26.21 -17.24 9.97
CA ASN A 91 26.44 -18.69 10.02
C ASN A 91 27.90 -19.07 9.73
N VAL A 92 28.63 -18.26 8.97
CA VAL A 92 30.06 -18.46 8.68
C VAL A 92 30.94 -17.90 9.83
N GLY A 93 30.33 -17.34 10.88
CA GLY A 93 31.02 -16.85 12.07
C GLY A 93 31.36 -15.35 12.04
N TYR A 94 30.82 -14.58 11.10
CA TYR A 94 30.96 -13.13 11.14
C TYR A 94 30.24 -12.52 12.35
N SER A 95 30.74 -11.37 12.83
CA SER A 95 30.00 -10.54 13.78
C SER A 95 28.80 -9.89 13.11
N LEU A 96 27.80 -9.47 13.90
CA LEU A 96 26.61 -8.79 13.38
C LEU A 96 26.97 -7.55 12.54
N GLU A 97 27.92 -6.75 13.01
CA GLU A 97 28.46 -5.59 12.30
C GLU A 97 28.96 -5.98 10.89
N ASN A 98 29.80 -7.01 10.80
CA ASN A 98 30.38 -7.47 9.54
C ASN A 98 29.34 -8.12 8.63
N SER A 99 28.39 -8.86 9.20
CA SER A 99 27.28 -9.44 8.45
C SER A 99 26.40 -8.38 7.80
N LEU A 100 26.12 -7.26 8.50
CA LEU A 100 25.39 -6.12 7.94
C LEU A 100 26.16 -5.43 6.80
N LEU A 101 27.48 -5.32 6.93
CA LEU A 101 28.35 -4.79 5.87
C LEU A 101 28.36 -5.69 4.64
N GLU A 102 28.44 -7.01 4.83
CA GLU A 102 28.46 -7.99 3.74
C GLU A 102 27.12 -8.06 3.00
N ALA A 103 26.02 -8.14 3.74
CA ALA A 103 24.67 -8.06 3.17
C ALA A 103 24.46 -6.79 2.34
N GLY A 104 25.09 -5.68 2.75
CA GLY A 104 25.06 -4.44 2.00
C GLY A 104 25.72 -4.51 0.63
N LYS A 105 26.75 -5.34 0.45
CA LYS A 105 27.37 -5.58 -0.85
C LYS A 105 26.44 -6.41 -1.75
N GLU A 106 25.85 -7.47 -1.21
CA GLU A 106 24.91 -8.32 -1.95
C GLU A 106 23.66 -7.54 -2.39
N MET A 107 23.10 -6.71 -1.51
CA MET A 107 21.95 -5.88 -1.87
C MET A 107 22.22 -4.88 -3.00
N ARG A 108 23.46 -4.38 -3.13
CA ARG A 108 23.82 -3.48 -4.25
C ARG A 108 23.80 -4.20 -5.61
N ILE A 109 23.89 -5.52 -5.61
CA ILE A 109 23.79 -6.36 -6.81
C ILE A 109 22.31 -6.63 -7.12
N MET A 110 21.50 -6.89 -6.08
CA MET A 110 20.09 -7.26 -6.24
C MET A 110 19.15 -6.07 -6.51
N TYR A 111 19.45 -4.89 -5.97
CA TYR A 111 18.55 -3.74 -6.00
C TYR A 111 19.19 -2.50 -6.61
N ARG A 112 18.33 -1.61 -7.11
CA ARG A 112 18.76 -0.37 -7.76
C ARG A 112 18.96 0.73 -6.71
N GLU A 113 19.81 1.72 -7.00
CA GLU A 113 20.11 2.79 -6.03
C GLU A 113 18.90 3.63 -5.59
N GLN A 114 17.85 3.67 -6.42
CA GLN A 114 16.61 4.34 -6.09
C GLN A 114 15.76 3.59 -5.06
N ASP A 115 16.01 2.29 -4.83
CA ASP A 115 15.19 1.46 -3.95
C ASP A 115 15.40 1.86 -2.49
N ARG A 116 14.30 1.91 -1.73
CA ARG A 116 14.31 2.40 -0.35
C ARG A 116 15.23 1.56 0.54
N ILE A 117 15.18 0.23 0.40
CA ILE A 117 16.03 -0.68 1.18
C ILE A 117 17.51 -0.30 1.02
N LEU A 118 17.97 -0.04 -0.21
CA LEU A 118 19.37 0.22 -0.48
C LEU A 118 19.80 1.59 0.04
N LYS A 119 18.93 2.60 -0.05
CA LYS A 119 19.18 3.93 0.54
C LYS A 119 19.35 3.86 2.04
N GLU A 120 18.45 3.16 2.72
CA GLU A 120 18.48 3.02 4.18
C GLU A 120 19.64 2.14 4.63
N TRP A 121 19.93 1.05 3.92
CA TRP A 121 21.06 0.18 4.23
C TRP A 121 22.41 0.90 4.03
N ASN A 122 22.56 1.65 2.94
CA ASN A 122 23.74 2.48 2.72
C ASN A 122 23.88 3.57 3.80
N TYR A 123 22.77 4.09 4.33
CA TYR A 123 22.79 5.03 5.43
C TYR A 123 23.29 4.35 6.73
N MET A 124 22.81 3.14 7.03
CA MET A 124 23.31 2.35 8.15
C MET A 124 24.81 2.04 8.02
N ILE A 125 25.28 1.64 6.84
CA ILE A 125 26.70 1.36 6.58
C ILE A 125 27.57 2.60 6.79
N ARG A 126 27.11 3.78 6.36
CA ARG A 126 27.83 5.03 6.63
C ARG A 126 27.91 5.32 8.13
N GLN A 127 26.84 5.09 8.88
CA GLN A 127 26.84 5.26 10.33
C GLN A 127 27.82 4.28 11.02
N MET A 128 27.86 3.02 10.59
CA MET A 128 28.83 2.03 11.10
C MET A 128 30.27 2.45 10.82
N LYS A 129 30.57 3.00 9.64
CA LYS A 129 31.90 3.55 9.30
C LYS A 129 32.29 4.77 10.15
N MET A 130 31.32 5.48 10.71
CA MET A 130 31.53 6.57 11.67
C MET A 130 31.61 6.08 13.12
N ASN A 131 31.75 4.76 13.33
CA ASN A 131 31.87 4.13 14.65
C ASN A 131 30.66 4.38 15.57
N ILE A 132 29.47 4.54 14.98
CA ILE A 132 28.21 4.59 15.72
C ILE A 132 27.79 3.16 16.06
N GLY A 133 27.34 2.91 17.30
CA GLY A 133 26.93 1.58 17.75
C GLY A 133 25.72 1.03 16.97
N VAL A 134 25.80 -0.24 16.58
CA VAL A 134 24.78 -0.92 15.74
C VAL A 134 23.38 -0.89 16.34
N GLU A 135 23.26 -0.98 17.66
CA GLU A 135 22.00 -0.91 18.40
C GLU A 135 21.26 0.39 18.08
N ARG A 136 21.98 1.53 18.18
CA ARG A 136 21.44 2.84 17.86
C ARG A 136 21.11 2.98 16.38
N ILE A 137 21.95 2.43 15.50
CA ILE A 137 21.73 2.45 14.04
C ILE A 137 20.43 1.72 13.69
N LEU A 138 20.22 0.54 14.27
CA LEU A 138 19.03 -0.28 14.08
C LEU A 138 17.78 0.38 14.67
N GLU A 139 17.88 0.97 15.86
CA GLU A 139 16.79 1.77 16.45
C GLU A 139 16.41 2.93 15.53
N GLU A 140 17.37 3.75 15.11
CA GLU A 140 17.12 4.87 14.19
C GLU A 140 16.56 4.39 12.83
N PHE A 141 16.96 3.20 12.34
CA PHE A 141 16.41 2.58 11.14
C PHE A 141 14.94 2.19 11.33
N SER A 142 14.60 1.54 12.44
CA SER A 142 13.22 1.14 12.76
C SER A 142 12.28 2.33 12.87
N GLU A 143 12.74 3.45 13.45
CA GLU A 143 11.96 4.68 13.57
C GLU A 143 11.73 5.39 12.23
N ARG A 144 12.64 5.23 11.26
CA ARG A 144 12.51 5.87 9.92
C ARG A 144 11.62 5.07 9.00
N ILE A 145 11.74 3.74 9.03
CA ILE A 145 10.92 2.84 8.22
C ILE A 145 9.50 2.75 8.78
N ASP A 146 9.36 2.74 10.11
CA ASP A 146 8.07 2.67 10.81
C ASP A 146 7.18 1.49 10.38
N GLN A 147 7.81 0.35 10.08
CA GLN A 147 7.15 -0.91 9.71
C GLN A 147 7.24 -1.92 10.85
N GLU A 148 6.20 -2.73 11.02
CA GLU A 148 6.07 -3.66 12.13
C GLU A 148 7.20 -4.70 12.19
N ASP A 149 7.49 -5.35 11.06
CA ASP A 149 8.46 -6.45 11.04
C ASP A 149 9.88 -5.94 11.31
N VAL A 150 10.22 -4.73 10.84
CA VAL A 150 11.49 -4.07 11.18
C VAL A 150 11.57 -3.73 12.67
N ARG A 151 10.51 -3.17 13.28
CA ARG A 151 10.50 -2.87 14.72
C ARG A 151 10.67 -4.13 15.56
N ASN A 152 9.98 -5.21 15.18
CA ASN A 152 10.09 -6.50 15.85
C ASN A 152 11.51 -7.06 15.72
N PHE A 153 12.09 -7.07 14.52
CA PHE A 153 13.47 -7.49 14.28
C PHE A 153 14.47 -6.74 15.16
N VAL A 154 14.40 -5.40 15.19
CA VAL A 154 15.33 -4.57 15.97
C VAL A 154 15.21 -4.84 17.46
N THR A 155 13.98 -4.99 17.97
CA THR A 155 13.70 -5.28 19.38
C THR A 155 14.30 -6.62 19.80
N VAL A 156 14.09 -7.67 19.01
CA VAL A 156 14.62 -9.01 19.31
C VAL A 156 16.14 -9.02 19.19
N THR A 157 16.71 -8.38 18.17
CA THR A 157 18.16 -8.28 17.97
C THR A 157 18.86 -7.55 19.11
N ALA A 158 18.31 -6.42 19.57
CA ALA A 158 18.84 -5.66 20.70
C ALA A 158 18.79 -6.47 22.01
N THR A 159 17.75 -7.28 22.20
CA THR A 159 17.60 -8.17 23.36
C THR A 159 18.69 -9.24 23.37
N VAL A 160 18.94 -9.86 22.21
CA VAL A 160 19.91 -10.95 22.07
C VAL A 160 21.35 -10.46 22.17
N LYS A 161 21.63 -9.26 21.67
CA LYS A 161 22.95 -8.63 21.84
C LYS A 161 23.30 -8.41 23.31
N LYS A 162 22.33 -8.01 24.12
CA LYS A 162 22.50 -7.80 25.57
C LYS A 162 22.63 -9.12 26.33
N SER A 163 21.89 -10.15 25.94
CA SER A 163 21.90 -11.46 26.62
C SER A 163 23.01 -12.40 26.15
N GLY A 164 23.74 -12.07 25.08
CA GLY A 164 24.80 -12.93 24.52
C GLY A 164 24.26 -14.18 23.82
N GLY A 165 22.99 -14.16 23.39
CA GLY A 165 22.35 -15.30 22.72
C GLY A 165 22.84 -15.52 21.28
N ASN A 166 22.38 -16.61 20.67
CA ASN A 166 22.74 -16.93 19.29
C ASN A 166 22.01 -16.01 18.29
N MET A 167 22.71 -14.99 17.80
CA MET A 167 22.22 -14.05 16.79
C MET A 167 21.73 -14.75 15.52
N ALA A 168 22.47 -15.73 15.02
CA ALA A 168 22.10 -16.44 13.79
C ALA A 168 20.76 -17.17 13.94
N ARG A 169 20.50 -17.77 15.12
CA ARG A 169 19.21 -18.41 15.43
C ARG A 169 18.05 -17.40 15.42
N VAL A 170 18.28 -16.23 16.01
CA VAL A 170 17.26 -15.17 16.14
C VAL A 170 16.92 -14.55 14.80
N ILE A 171 17.91 -14.31 13.93
CA ILE A 171 17.66 -13.81 12.59
C ILE A 171 16.88 -14.85 11.78
N ARG A 172 17.26 -16.14 11.85
CA ARG A 172 16.49 -17.21 11.18
C ARG A 172 15.04 -17.27 11.67
N GLN A 173 14.82 -17.18 12.98
CA GLN A 173 13.47 -17.17 13.53
C GLN A 173 12.67 -15.97 13.05
N THR A 174 13.27 -14.78 12.98
CA THR A 174 12.62 -13.59 12.41
C THR A 174 12.28 -13.79 10.93
N ILE A 175 13.19 -14.36 10.13
CA ILE A 175 12.93 -14.67 8.72
C ILE A 175 11.73 -15.61 8.60
N SER A 176 11.71 -16.70 9.36
CA SER A 176 10.59 -17.66 9.35
C SER A 176 9.27 -17.02 9.74
N GLN A 177 9.26 -16.14 10.75
CA GLN A 177 8.04 -15.42 11.16
C GLN A 177 7.50 -14.48 10.06
N ILE A 178 8.39 -13.78 9.35
CA ILE A 178 7.98 -12.91 8.24
C ILE A 178 7.48 -13.76 7.06
N GLN A 179 8.14 -14.88 6.76
CA GLN A 179 7.72 -15.81 5.71
C GLN A 179 6.33 -16.40 6.01
N GLU A 180 6.12 -16.92 7.21
CA GLU A 180 4.84 -17.46 7.66
C GLU A 180 3.73 -16.39 7.57
N LYS A 181 4.03 -15.14 8.00
CA LYS A 181 3.09 -14.01 7.85
C LYS A 181 2.76 -13.70 6.39
N GLU A 182 3.74 -13.75 5.49
CA GLU A 182 3.51 -13.53 4.05
C GLU A 182 2.72 -14.68 3.41
N GLU A 183 2.99 -15.94 3.77
CA GLU A 183 2.24 -17.12 3.31
C GLU A 183 0.78 -17.03 3.75
N LEU A 184 0.53 -16.71 5.01
CA LEU A 184 -0.82 -16.47 5.54
C LEU A 184 -1.52 -15.33 4.79
N ASN A 185 -0.83 -14.22 4.53
CA ASN A 185 -1.39 -13.12 3.75
C ASN A 185 -1.74 -13.53 2.32
N GLN A 186 -0.93 -14.38 1.68
CA GLN A 186 -1.21 -14.91 0.34
C GLN A 186 -2.40 -15.87 0.34
N GLU A 187 -2.53 -16.70 1.36
CA GLU A 187 -3.70 -17.57 1.54
C GLU A 187 -4.98 -16.74 1.70
N ILE A 188 -4.95 -15.73 2.58
CA ILE A 188 -6.05 -14.77 2.78
C ILE A 188 -6.39 -14.05 1.47
N GLU A 189 -5.38 -13.55 0.74
CA GLU A 189 -5.59 -12.87 -0.54
C GLU A 189 -6.22 -13.78 -1.60
N THR A 190 -5.86 -15.07 -1.59
CA THR A 190 -6.43 -16.08 -2.50
C THR A 190 -7.91 -16.32 -2.19
N VAL A 191 -8.27 -16.47 -0.91
CA VAL A 191 -9.66 -16.65 -0.47
C VAL A 191 -10.51 -15.41 -0.83
N ILE A 192 -9.97 -14.21 -0.58
CA ILE A 192 -10.68 -12.95 -0.82
C ILE A 192 -10.75 -12.61 -2.32
N SER A 193 -9.82 -13.10 -3.15
CA SER A 193 -9.80 -12.86 -4.59
C SER A 193 -11.11 -13.27 -5.26
N ALA A 194 -11.67 -14.41 -4.88
CA ALA A 194 -12.96 -14.88 -5.39
C ALA A 194 -14.10 -13.92 -5.02
N GLN A 195 -14.19 -13.51 -3.76
CA GLN A 195 -15.21 -12.55 -3.29
C GLN A 195 -15.06 -11.17 -3.96
N LYS A 196 -13.82 -10.71 -4.17
CA LYS A 196 -13.52 -9.47 -4.90
C LYS A 196 -14.03 -9.52 -6.33
N MET A 197 -13.81 -10.65 -7.02
CA MET A 197 -14.30 -10.85 -8.39
C MET A 197 -15.83 -10.84 -8.45
N GLU A 198 -16.49 -11.50 -7.50
CA GLU A 198 -17.96 -11.50 -7.40
C GLU A 198 -18.50 -10.08 -7.16
N PHE A 199 -17.94 -9.35 -6.20
CA PHE A 199 -18.29 -7.96 -5.94
C PHE A 199 -18.05 -7.06 -7.14
N LEU A 200 -16.94 -7.24 -7.86
CA LEU A 200 -16.66 -6.49 -9.09
C LEU A 200 -17.76 -6.70 -10.13
N VAL A 201 -18.20 -7.96 -10.32
CA VAL A 201 -19.30 -8.27 -11.24
C VAL A 201 -20.59 -7.59 -10.79
N MET A 202 -20.96 -7.70 -9.51
CA MET A 202 -22.15 -7.03 -8.96
C MET A 202 -22.09 -5.50 -9.12
N ALA A 203 -20.92 -4.89 -8.94
CA ALA A 203 -20.72 -3.46 -9.09
C ALA A 203 -20.87 -3.00 -10.55
N VAL A 204 -20.48 -3.83 -11.52
CA VAL A 204 -20.53 -3.49 -12.97
C VAL A 204 -21.92 -3.69 -13.57
N ILE A 205 -22.72 -4.65 -13.09
CA ILE A 205 -24.04 -4.98 -13.65
C ILE A 205 -24.96 -3.76 -13.83
N PRO A 206 -25.16 -2.86 -12.83
CA PRO A 206 -26.04 -1.70 -12.98
C PRO A 206 -25.60 -0.76 -14.11
N PHE A 207 -24.29 -0.57 -14.30
CA PHE A 207 -23.77 0.23 -15.40
C PHE A 207 -24.03 -0.42 -16.76
N GLY A 208 -23.83 -1.74 -16.84
CA GLY A 208 -24.13 -2.53 -18.04
C GLY A 208 -25.62 -2.47 -18.41
N MET A 209 -26.51 -2.57 -17.42
CA MET A 209 -27.96 -2.46 -17.60
C MET A 209 -28.38 -1.08 -18.12
N ILE A 210 -27.86 0.00 -17.54
CA ILE A 210 -28.13 1.37 -17.99
C ILE A 210 -27.62 1.57 -19.42
N ALA A 211 -26.40 1.13 -19.73
CA ALA A 211 -25.82 1.22 -21.07
C ALA A 211 -26.63 0.42 -22.10
N TYR A 212 -27.08 -0.79 -21.75
CA TYR A 212 -27.94 -1.60 -22.60
C TYR A 212 -29.28 -0.91 -22.89
N MET A 213 -29.95 -0.40 -21.84
CA MET A 213 -31.20 0.34 -22.01
C MET A 213 -31.04 1.60 -22.87
N MET A 214 -29.92 2.31 -22.77
CA MET A 214 -29.62 3.46 -23.63
C MET A 214 -29.54 3.10 -25.11
N LEU A 215 -29.03 1.90 -25.45
CA LEU A 215 -28.90 1.45 -26.84
C LEU A 215 -30.20 0.88 -27.40
N SER A 216 -30.92 0.09 -26.60
CA SER A 216 -32.14 -0.58 -27.05
C SER A 216 -33.38 0.32 -27.01
N PHE A 217 -33.47 1.22 -26.03
CA PHE A 217 -34.68 2.02 -25.76
C PHE A 217 -34.35 3.48 -25.42
N PRO A 218 -33.83 4.27 -26.39
CA PRO A 218 -33.39 5.64 -26.14
C PRO A 218 -34.53 6.58 -25.71
N GLU A 219 -35.73 6.43 -26.28
CA GLU A 219 -36.87 7.30 -25.97
C GLU A 219 -37.31 7.23 -24.50
N PHE A 220 -37.27 6.04 -23.91
CA PHE A 220 -37.58 5.85 -22.48
C PHE A 220 -36.56 6.54 -21.58
N MET A 221 -35.29 6.52 -21.96
CA MET A 221 -34.21 7.13 -21.20
C MET A 221 -34.24 8.67 -21.29
N GLU A 222 -34.70 9.24 -22.41
CA GLU A 222 -34.78 10.71 -22.55
C GLU A 222 -35.78 11.35 -21.59
N VAL A 223 -36.93 10.71 -21.33
CA VAL A 223 -37.89 11.17 -20.32
C VAL A 223 -37.26 11.20 -18.93
N LEU A 224 -36.41 10.20 -18.63
CA LEU A 224 -35.72 10.06 -17.35
C LEU A 224 -34.61 11.13 -17.16
N TYR A 225 -33.94 11.54 -18.24
CA TYR A 225 -32.86 12.55 -18.19
C TYR A 225 -33.33 14.00 -18.31
N GLN A 226 -34.42 14.26 -19.04
CA GLN A 226 -34.89 15.62 -19.31
C GLN A 226 -35.83 16.15 -18.21
N GLY A 227 -36.70 15.30 -17.65
CA GLY A 227 -37.67 15.71 -16.64
C GLY A 227 -37.08 15.91 -15.24
N VAL A 228 -37.54 16.95 -14.52
CA VAL A 228 -37.26 17.15 -13.08
C VAL A 228 -37.57 15.91 -12.23
N PRO A 229 -38.72 15.22 -12.39
CA PRO A 229 -38.98 13.99 -11.62
C PRO A 229 -38.03 12.84 -12.00
N GLY A 230 -37.66 12.71 -13.28
CA GLY A 230 -36.73 11.69 -13.75
C GLY A 230 -35.33 11.85 -13.14
N ARG A 231 -34.82 13.09 -13.09
CA ARG A 231 -33.55 13.39 -12.43
C ARG A 231 -33.57 13.06 -10.95
N ALA A 232 -34.68 13.36 -10.25
CA ALA A 232 -34.82 13.03 -8.83
C ALA A 232 -34.73 11.50 -8.58
N VAL A 233 -35.38 10.70 -9.42
CA VAL A 233 -35.29 9.22 -9.35
C VAL A 233 -33.86 8.75 -9.61
N MET A 234 -33.18 9.28 -10.63
CA MET A 234 -31.79 8.93 -10.94
C MET A 234 -30.82 9.29 -9.79
N THR A 235 -31.04 10.43 -9.14
CA THR A 235 -30.27 10.80 -7.93
C THR A 235 -30.52 9.81 -6.79
N GLY A 236 -31.77 9.41 -6.56
CA GLY A 236 -32.11 8.39 -5.56
C GLY A 236 -31.42 7.05 -5.83
N CYS A 237 -31.49 6.55 -7.07
CA CYS A 237 -30.81 5.32 -7.49
C CYS A 237 -29.29 5.39 -7.29
N LEU A 238 -28.67 6.52 -7.66
CA LEU A 238 -27.24 6.71 -7.50
C LEU A 238 -26.82 6.74 -6.02
N VAL A 239 -27.59 7.40 -5.16
CA VAL A 239 -27.30 7.43 -3.72
C VAL A 239 -27.40 6.03 -3.11
N LEU A 240 -28.44 5.27 -3.45
CA LEU A 240 -28.59 3.88 -3.00
C LEU A 240 -27.44 3.01 -3.51
N TYR A 241 -27.06 3.16 -4.78
CA TYR A 241 -25.94 2.43 -5.37
C TYR A 241 -24.62 2.76 -4.67
N LEU A 242 -24.30 4.03 -4.45
CA LEU A 242 -23.08 4.44 -3.74
C LEU A 242 -23.08 3.96 -2.28
N ALA A 243 -24.22 3.95 -1.62
CA ALA A 243 -24.35 3.41 -0.26
C ALA A 243 -24.05 1.91 -0.25
N ALA A 244 -24.67 1.13 -1.14
CA ALA A 244 -24.44 -0.30 -1.27
C ALA A 244 -22.99 -0.64 -1.64
N PHE A 245 -22.42 0.10 -2.61
CA PHE A 245 -21.02 -0.03 -3.00
C PHE A 245 -20.09 0.28 -1.83
N GLY A 246 -20.35 1.36 -1.09
CA GLY A 246 -19.56 1.76 0.07
C GLY A 246 -19.59 0.71 1.20
N THR A 247 -20.75 0.10 1.48
CA THR A 247 -20.86 -0.98 2.47
C THR A 247 -20.14 -2.24 2.02
N GLY A 248 -20.32 -2.65 0.75
CA GLY A 248 -19.64 -3.84 0.21
C GLY A 248 -18.13 -3.66 0.16
N PHE A 249 -17.65 -2.48 -0.23
CA PHE A 249 -16.22 -2.18 -0.25
C PHE A 249 -15.59 -2.20 1.15
N ARG A 250 -16.30 -1.74 2.18
CA ARG A 250 -15.82 -1.84 3.58
C ARG A 250 -15.73 -3.27 4.05
N MET A 251 -16.69 -4.12 3.68
CA MET A 251 -16.69 -5.55 4.06
C MET A 251 -15.45 -6.25 3.51
N ILE A 252 -15.16 -6.04 2.22
CA ILE A 252 -13.97 -6.60 1.56
C ILE A 252 -12.67 -6.03 2.15
N GLN A 253 -12.65 -4.76 2.57
CA GLN A 253 -11.48 -4.17 3.21
C GLN A 253 -11.23 -4.63 4.66
N ILE A 254 -12.25 -5.13 5.37
CA ILE A 254 -12.07 -5.64 6.74
C ILE A 254 -11.40 -7.02 6.71
N GLU A 255 -11.66 -7.79 5.65
CA GLU A 255 -11.03 -9.09 5.43
C GLU A 255 -9.55 -8.96 5.00
N VAL A 256 -9.11 -7.76 4.53
CA VAL A 256 -7.74 -7.44 4.03
C VAL A 256 -6.95 -6.46 4.90
#